data_AF-A0A9N9IMJ0-F1
#
_entry.id   AF-A0A9N9IMJ0-F1
#
_cell.length_a   1.000
_cell.length_b   1.000
_cell.length_c   1.000
_cell.angle_alpha   90.00
_cell.angle_beta   90.00
_cell.angle_gamma   90.00
#
_symmetry.space_group_name_H-M   'P 1'
#
loop_
_entity.id
_entity.type
_entity.pdbx_description
1 polymer ?
#
loop_
_entity_poly.entity_id
_entity_poly.type
_entity_poly.pdbx_seq_one_letter_code
_entity_poly.pdbx_strand_id
1 'polypeptide(L)'
;LGYMYLLMGIISSPAVFPVAFTITWKKQSAMAAIVSSIVGVICGIIAWLVTAKKLFDEITIQSTGDNYPIVSILVPLIITVIWSSIFPDNFDFDITRTELKVLTDDEVNDTYKDVDPAETDPVRLKKAFQFALWCSIILTIILVILWPLPMYFSRYVFSRPFFTFWVAISMIWAICGAIAVAIFPVVEARQSIFRVIKGVFLDITRRGTGSVDEIVEVKHDTVNNEKVTKV
;
A
#
# COMPACT_ATOMS: atom_id res chain seq x y z
N LEU A 1 -9.47 -26.55 4.47
CA LEU A 1 -9.28 -25.24 3.80
C LEU A 1 -10.11 -24.13 4.44
N GLY A 2 -11.41 -24.34 4.73
CA GLY A 2 -12.30 -23.32 5.33
C GLY A 2 -11.78 -22.66 6.61
N TYR A 3 -11.26 -23.46 7.55
CA TYR A 3 -10.64 -22.95 8.79
C TYR A 3 -9.57 -21.87 8.57
N MET A 4 -8.65 -22.09 7.62
CA MET A 4 -7.57 -21.13 7.33
C MET A 4 -8.11 -19.84 6.71
N TYR A 5 -9.11 -19.92 5.83
CA TYR A 5 -9.73 -18.72 5.25
C TYR A 5 -10.47 -17.88 6.29
N LEU A 6 -11.21 -18.52 7.20
CA LEU A 6 -11.90 -17.84 8.30
C LEU A 6 -10.90 -17.17 9.24
N LEU A 7 -9.84 -17.88 9.64
CA LEU A 7 -8.80 -17.35 10.52
C LEU A 7 -8.08 -16.13 9.90
N MET A 8 -7.67 -16.23 8.63
CA MET A 8 -7.01 -15.11 7.94
C MET A 8 -7.94 -13.89 7.83
N GLY A 9 -9.23 -14.11 7.60
CA GLY A 9 -10.25 -13.07 7.62
C GLY A 9 -10.32 -12.36 8.99
N ILE A 10 -10.37 -13.12 10.09
CA ILE A 10 -10.44 -12.56 11.45
C ILE A 10 -9.20 -11.72 11.79
N ILE A 11 -8.02 -12.17 11.36
CA ILE A 11 -6.75 -11.49 11.68
C ILE A 11 -6.55 -10.23 10.82
N SER A 12 -6.93 -10.27 9.54
CA SER A 12 -6.67 -9.16 8.60
C SER A 12 -7.75 -8.07 8.63
N SER A 13 -9.01 -8.44 8.85
CA SER A 13 -10.15 -7.51 8.79
C SER A 13 -10.06 -6.29 9.73
N PRO A 14 -9.54 -6.41 10.96
CA PRO A 14 -9.51 -5.29 11.89
C PRO A 14 -8.68 -4.08 11.46
N ALA A 15 -7.70 -4.28 10.58
CA ALA A 15 -6.81 -3.21 10.09
C ALA A 15 -7.45 -2.36 8.98
N VAL A 16 -8.52 -2.84 8.34
CA VAL A 16 -9.07 -2.22 7.12
C VAL A 16 -9.51 -0.77 7.36
N PHE A 17 -10.34 -0.53 8.37
CA PHE A 17 -10.83 0.83 8.67
C PHE A 17 -9.75 1.75 9.25
N PRO A 18 -8.92 1.31 10.22
CA PRO A 18 -7.80 2.10 10.71
C PRO A 18 -6.88 2.60 9.59
N VAL A 19 -6.50 1.74 8.65
CA VAL A 19 -5.64 2.09 7.50
C VAL A 19 -6.37 2.99 6.49
N ALA A 20 -7.65 2.75 6.24
CA ALA A 20 -8.42 3.64 5.36
C ALA A 20 -8.52 5.05 5.96
N PHE A 21 -8.73 5.16 7.27
CA PHE A 21 -8.88 6.44 7.95
C PHE A 21 -7.56 7.19 8.12
N THR A 22 -6.41 6.52 8.21
CA THR A 22 -5.12 7.23 8.21
C THR A 22 -4.91 8.03 6.93
N ILE A 23 -5.50 7.62 5.81
CA ILE A 23 -5.37 8.32 4.52
C ILE A 23 -6.55 9.28 4.27
N THR A 24 -7.77 8.87 4.62
CA THR A 24 -8.99 9.60 4.22
C THR A 24 -9.51 10.55 5.29
N TRP A 25 -9.11 10.39 6.56
CA TRP A 25 -9.66 11.14 7.68
C TRP A 25 -8.56 11.90 8.45
N LYS A 26 -8.53 13.23 8.26
CA LYS A 26 -7.53 14.11 8.90
C LYS A 26 -7.45 13.99 10.43
N LYS A 27 -8.57 13.64 11.08
CA LYS A 27 -8.64 13.54 12.55
C LYS A 27 -8.13 12.21 13.11
N GLN A 28 -7.77 11.26 12.25
CA GLN A 28 -7.32 9.94 12.70
C GLN A 28 -6.08 10.05 13.58
N SER A 29 -6.15 9.56 14.81
CA SER A 29 -4.98 9.50 15.70
C SER A 29 -4.17 8.23 15.45
N ALA A 30 -2.83 8.34 15.55
CA ALA A 30 -1.94 7.19 15.42
C ALA A 30 -2.22 6.12 16.47
N MET A 31 -2.45 6.54 17.73
CA MET A 31 -2.78 5.62 18.82
C MET A 31 -4.14 4.96 18.60
N ALA A 32 -5.12 5.71 18.10
CA ALA A 32 -6.44 5.17 17.76
C ALA A 32 -6.32 4.05 16.72
N ALA A 33 -5.54 4.25 15.65
CA ALA A 33 -5.38 3.27 14.58
C ALA A 33 -4.71 1.97 15.04
N ILE A 34 -3.70 2.07 15.92
CA ILE A 34 -2.98 0.91 16.47
C ILE A 34 -3.85 0.14 17.45
N VAL A 35 -4.42 0.84 18.44
CA VAL A 35 -5.20 0.21 19.52
C VAL A 35 -6.47 -0.42 18.96
N SER A 36 -7.18 0.24 18.05
CA SER A 36 -8.39 -0.33 17.45
C SER A 36 -8.09 -1.63 16.70
N SER A 37 -6.98 -1.69 15.98
CA SER A 37 -6.58 -2.88 15.21
C SER A 37 -6.29 -4.07 16.12
N ILE A 38 -5.51 -3.85 17.19
CA ILE A 38 -5.15 -4.90 18.16
C ILE A 38 -6.39 -5.39 18.91
N VAL A 39 -7.19 -4.47 19.45
CA VAL A 39 -8.41 -4.81 20.18
C VAL A 39 -9.40 -5.53 19.26
N GLY A 40 -9.53 -5.10 18.01
CA GLY A 40 -10.39 -5.76 17.01
C GLY A 40 -9.99 -7.21 16.75
N VAL A 41 -8.69 -7.51 16.66
CA VAL A 41 -8.20 -8.90 16.51
C VAL A 41 -8.53 -9.73 17.75
N ILE A 42 -8.26 -9.21 18.96
CA ILE A 42 -8.53 -9.92 20.21
C ILE A 42 -10.03 -10.22 20.34
N CYS A 43 -10.88 -9.21 20.15
CA CYS A 43 -12.34 -9.38 20.20
C CYS A 43 -12.85 -10.34 19.12
N GLY A 44 -12.29 -10.28 17.90
CA GLY A 44 -12.64 -11.18 16.80
C GLY A 44 -12.32 -12.64 17.12
N ILE A 45 -11.13 -12.91 17.67
CA ILE A 45 -10.71 -14.26 18.10
C ILE A 45 -11.60 -14.77 19.23
N ILE A 46 -11.87 -13.94 20.25
CA ILE A 46 -12.75 -14.32 21.37
C ILE A 46 -14.15 -14.66 20.86
N ALA A 47 -14.76 -13.78 20.05
CA ALA A 47 -16.10 -14.00 19.51
C ALA A 47 -16.17 -15.29 18.66
N TRP A 48 -15.15 -15.57 17.86
CA TRP A 48 -15.06 -16.78 17.06
C TRP A 48 -14.97 -18.05 17.93
N LEU A 49 -14.05 -18.09 18.90
CA LEU A 49 -13.89 -19.25 19.78
C LEU A 49 -15.10 -19.48 20.69
N VAL A 50 -15.72 -18.40 21.18
CA VAL A 50 -16.94 -18.48 22.00
C VAL A 50 -18.11 -19.01 21.18
N THR A 51 -18.25 -18.57 19.92
CA THR A 51 -19.30 -19.07 19.02
C THR A 51 -19.12 -20.56 18.73
N ALA A 52 -17.88 -20.99 18.42
CA ALA A 52 -17.57 -22.41 18.22
C ALA A 52 -17.90 -23.25 19.45
N LYS A 53 -17.51 -22.78 20.64
CA LYS A 53 -17.83 -23.47 21.91
C LYS A 53 -19.33 -23.53 22.18
N LYS A 54 -20.09 -22.46 21.88
CA LYS A 54 -21.54 -22.42 22.14
C LYS A 54 -22.38 -23.25 21.17
N LEU A 55 -21.92 -23.45 19.94
CA LEU A 55 -22.64 -24.22 18.94
C LEU A 55 -22.31 -25.72 18.97
N PHE A 56 -21.06 -26.06 19.26
CA PHE A 56 -20.57 -27.44 19.12
C PHE A 56 -20.15 -28.10 20.44
N ASP A 57 -20.22 -27.37 21.56
CA ASP A 57 -19.71 -27.76 22.90
C ASP A 57 -18.21 -28.15 22.96
N GLU A 58 -17.52 -28.20 21.81
CA GLU A 58 -16.12 -28.53 21.66
C GLU A 58 -15.38 -27.52 20.77
N ILE A 59 -14.10 -27.30 21.08
CA ILE A 59 -13.21 -26.44 20.27
C ILE A 59 -12.29 -27.36 19.48
N THR A 60 -12.69 -27.68 18.25
CA THR A 60 -11.92 -28.50 17.31
C THR A 60 -11.78 -27.75 15.98
N ILE A 61 -10.89 -28.23 15.10
CA ILE A 61 -10.72 -27.68 13.75
C ILE A 61 -12.04 -27.76 12.95
N GLN A 62 -12.89 -28.74 13.26
CA GLN A 62 -14.19 -28.90 12.62
C GLN A 62 -15.20 -27.87 13.15
N SER A 63 -15.29 -27.65 14.46
CA SER A 63 -16.23 -26.67 15.03
C SER A 63 -15.89 -25.23 14.67
N THR A 64 -14.61 -24.92 14.53
CA THR A 64 -14.11 -23.58 14.17
C THR A 64 -14.03 -23.34 12.66
N GLY A 65 -14.08 -24.40 11.84
CA GLY A 65 -13.96 -24.34 10.40
C GLY A 65 -15.29 -24.14 9.66
N ASP A 66 -16.39 -24.05 10.39
CA ASP A 66 -17.74 -23.96 9.84
C ASP A 66 -18.17 -22.49 9.65
N ASN A 67 -18.97 -22.22 8.62
CA ASN A 67 -19.24 -20.86 8.11
C ASN A 67 -20.33 -20.14 8.90
N TYR A 68 -19.99 -19.64 10.10
CA TYR A 68 -20.86 -18.76 10.88
C TYR A 68 -20.44 -17.28 10.75
N PRO A 69 -21.41 -16.34 10.74
CA PRO A 69 -21.09 -14.92 10.64
C PRO A 69 -20.41 -14.43 11.93
N ILE A 70 -19.22 -13.82 11.80
CA ILE A 70 -18.42 -13.33 12.93
C ILE A 70 -18.18 -11.83 12.80
N VAL A 71 -18.21 -11.13 13.94
CA VAL A 71 -18.27 -9.66 14.03
C VAL A 71 -16.87 -9.01 14.14
N SER A 72 -15.90 -9.39 13.31
CA SER A 72 -14.51 -8.92 13.47
C SER A 72 -14.23 -7.52 12.92
N ILE A 73 -15.08 -6.97 12.04
CA ILE A 73 -14.83 -5.70 11.35
C ILE A 73 -15.47 -4.47 12.02
N LEU A 74 -16.57 -4.67 12.76
CA LEU A 74 -17.37 -3.60 13.36
C LEU A 74 -16.76 -3.05 14.65
N VAL A 75 -16.20 -3.92 15.49
CA VAL A 75 -15.55 -3.50 16.75
C VAL A 75 -14.39 -2.51 16.52
N PRO A 76 -13.40 -2.80 15.65
CA PRO A 76 -12.31 -1.86 15.38
C PRO A 76 -12.80 -0.55 14.74
N LEU A 77 -13.85 -0.60 13.91
CA LEU A 77 -14.50 0.58 13.34
C LEU A 77 -15.07 1.51 14.43
N ILE A 78 -15.79 0.95 15.40
CA ILE A 78 -16.37 1.75 16.48
C ILE A 78 -15.27 2.39 17.34
N ILE A 79 -14.25 1.62 17.71
CA ILE A 79 -13.15 2.11 18.57
C ILE A 79 -12.39 3.23 17.86
N THR A 80 -12.01 3.03 16.59
CA THR A 80 -11.23 4.02 15.85
C THR A 80 -12.01 5.32 15.65
N VAL A 81 -13.32 5.25 15.36
CA VAL A 81 -14.18 6.43 15.18
C VAL A 81 -14.36 7.21 16.49
N ILE A 82 -14.67 6.52 17.59
CA ILE A 82 -14.88 7.17 18.88
C ILE A 82 -13.59 7.81 19.38
N TRP A 83 -12.48 7.06 19.35
CA TRP A 83 -11.20 7.55 19.86
C TRP A 83 -10.71 8.76 19.07
N SER A 84 -10.67 8.67 17.73
CA SER A 84 -10.21 9.77 16.87
C SER A 84 -11.15 10.98 16.88
N SER A 85 -12.41 10.81 17.27
CA SER A 85 -13.32 11.94 17.48
C SER A 85 -13.06 12.69 18.79
N ILE A 86 -12.63 11.99 19.84
CA ILE A 86 -12.35 12.60 21.16
C ILE A 86 -10.93 13.17 21.21
N PHE A 87 -9.95 12.46 20.64
CA PHE A 87 -8.53 12.83 20.64
C PHE A 87 -7.97 12.86 19.21
N PRO A 88 -8.26 13.93 18.43
CA PRO A 88 -7.77 14.05 17.07
C PRO A 88 -6.30 14.51 17.02
N ASP A 89 -5.47 13.87 16.20
CA ASP A 89 -4.07 14.29 15.95
C ASP A 89 -3.95 15.40 14.87
N ASN A 90 -4.89 15.47 13.92
CA ASN A 90 -4.85 16.38 12.78
C ASN A 90 -3.51 16.35 12.00
N PHE A 91 -3.04 15.15 11.67
CA PHE A 91 -1.76 14.97 10.99
C PHE A 91 -1.77 15.63 9.59
N ASP A 92 -0.75 16.46 9.33
CA ASP A 92 -0.58 17.16 8.06
C ASP A 92 0.43 16.42 7.17
N PHE A 93 -0.06 15.95 6.02
CA PHE A 93 0.76 15.27 5.02
C PHE A 93 1.67 16.23 4.22
N ASP A 94 1.52 17.54 4.38
CA ASP A 94 2.41 18.52 3.74
C ASP A 94 3.85 18.41 4.28
N ILE A 95 4.01 18.01 5.55
CA ILE A 95 5.33 17.69 6.14
C ILE A 95 5.94 16.52 5.38
N THR A 96 5.17 15.46 5.17
CA THR A 96 5.61 14.28 4.41
C THR A 96 5.99 14.63 2.97
N ARG A 97 5.30 15.59 2.32
CA ARG A 97 5.64 16.04 0.96
C ARG A 97 6.92 16.89 0.92
N THR A 98 7.23 17.59 1.99
CA THR A 98 8.41 18.48 2.11
C THR A 98 9.65 17.70 2.54
N GLU A 99 9.48 16.77 3.47
CA GLU A 99 10.54 15.98 4.11
C GLU A 99 10.81 14.63 3.40
N LEU A 100 9.84 14.00 2.73
CA LEU A 100 10.11 12.92 1.75
C LEU A 100 10.59 13.49 0.42
N LYS A 101 11.46 14.50 0.44
CA LYS A 101 12.48 14.58 -0.60
C LYS A 101 13.22 13.25 -0.53
N VAL A 102 13.02 12.44 -1.56
CA VAL A 102 13.67 11.15 -1.75
C VAL A 102 15.13 11.32 -1.30
N LEU A 103 15.55 10.64 -0.24
CA LEU A 103 16.97 10.44 0.04
C LEU A 103 17.48 9.52 -1.08
N THR A 104 17.62 10.07 -2.29
CA THR A 104 18.67 9.64 -3.18
C THR A 104 19.96 9.90 -2.40
N ASP A 105 20.83 8.90 -2.30
CA ASP A 105 22.19 9.01 -1.71
C ASP A 105 23.10 10.04 -2.42
N ASP A 106 22.52 10.99 -3.14
CA ASP A 106 23.20 12.16 -3.67
C ASP A 106 23.30 13.17 -2.53
N GLU A 107 24.43 13.12 -1.82
CA GLU A 107 24.87 14.17 -0.89
C GLU A 107 24.62 15.55 -1.48
N VAL A 108 23.98 16.40 -0.66
CA VAL A 108 24.04 17.87 -0.62
C VAL A 108 24.51 18.52 -1.93
N ASN A 109 23.65 18.52 -2.94
CA ASN A 109 23.66 19.58 -3.94
C ASN A 109 22.23 20.10 -4.07
N ASP A 110 22.03 21.35 -3.66
CA ASP A 110 20.77 22.09 -3.62
C ASP A 110 20.16 22.35 -5.03
N THR A 111 20.62 21.60 -6.03
CA THR A 111 20.39 21.78 -7.46
C THR A 111 19.81 20.53 -8.12
N TYR A 112 19.04 19.72 -7.39
CA TYR A 112 18.08 18.78 -7.99
C TYR A 112 16.67 19.11 -7.53
N LYS A 113 16.17 20.28 -7.96
CA LYS A 113 14.74 20.55 -8.05
C LYS A 113 14.26 20.14 -9.44
N ASP A 114 14.32 18.85 -9.74
CA ASP A 114 13.51 18.30 -10.82
C ASP A 114 12.31 17.58 -10.20
N VAL A 115 11.52 18.36 -9.46
CA VAL A 115 10.12 18.00 -9.25
C VAL A 115 9.50 18.28 -10.61
N ASP A 116 9.27 17.23 -11.40
CA ASP A 116 8.59 17.38 -12.69
C ASP A 116 7.35 18.26 -12.45
N PRO A 117 7.23 19.45 -13.07
CA PRO A 117 6.10 20.34 -12.86
C PRO A 117 4.76 19.65 -13.17
N ALA A 118 4.81 18.56 -13.96
CA ALA A 118 3.67 17.71 -14.21
C ALA A 118 3.21 16.91 -12.97
N GLU A 119 4.10 16.54 -12.04
CA GLU A 119 3.79 15.77 -10.81
C GLU A 119 3.29 16.64 -9.65
N THR A 120 3.49 17.96 -9.72
CA THR A 120 3.00 18.92 -8.72
C THR A 120 1.80 19.75 -9.23
N ASP A 121 1.33 19.51 -10.46
CA ASP A 121 0.11 20.16 -10.95
C ASP A 121 -1.13 19.68 -10.17
N PRO A 122 -1.77 20.55 -9.37
CA PRO A 122 -2.94 20.17 -8.55
C PRO A 122 -4.12 19.71 -9.42
N VAL A 123 -4.18 20.10 -10.69
CA VAL A 123 -5.26 19.71 -11.62
C VAL A 123 -5.10 18.24 -12.05
N ARG A 124 -3.89 17.81 -12.40
CA ARG A 124 -3.61 16.41 -12.76
C ARG A 124 -3.82 15.48 -11.56
N LEU A 125 -3.37 15.91 -10.38
CA LEU A 125 -3.53 15.15 -9.14
C LEU A 125 -5.00 14.92 -8.78
N LYS A 126 -5.83 15.97 -8.87
CA LYS A 126 -7.27 15.86 -8.62
C LYS A 126 -7.97 14.95 -9.63
N LYS A 127 -7.60 15.01 -10.92
CA LYS A 127 -8.17 14.12 -11.95
C LYS A 127 -7.80 12.66 -11.71
N ALA A 128 -6.54 12.38 -11.39
CA ALA A 128 -6.10 11.02 -11.06
C ALA A 128 -6.80 10.49 -9.81
N PHE A 129 -6.93 11.31 -8.76
CA PHE A 129 -7.67 10.96 -7.55
C PHE A 129 -9.15 10.67 -7.82
N GLN A 130 -9.82 11.53 -8.60
CA GLN A 130 -11.22 11.33 -8.98
C GLN A 130 -11.41 10.05 -9.81
N PHE A 131 -10.50 9.78 -10.74
CA PHE A 131 -10.51 8.55 -11.51
C PHE A 131 -10.38 7.32 -10.59
N ALA A 132 -9.40 7.32 -9.69
CA ALA A 132 -9.21 6.25 -8.72
C ALA A 132 -10.43 6.06 -7.81
N LEU A 133 -11.03 7.15 -7.33
CA LEU A 133 -12.23 7.13 -6.50
C LEU A 133 -13.42 6.50 -7.25
N TRP A 134 -13.70 6.95 -8.47
CA TRP A 134 -14.80 6.41 -9.28
C TRP A 134 -14.57 4.93 -9.63
N CYS A 135 -13.36 4.57 -10.04
CA CYS A 135 -13.01 3.17 -10.31
C CYS A 135 -13.20 2.30 -9.05
N SER A 136 -12.78 2.77 -7.88
CA SER A 136 -12.92 2.03 -6.62
C SER A 136 -14.40 1.84 -6.23
N ILE A 137 -15.22 2.88 -6.33
CA ILE A 137 -16.66 2.81 -6.00
C ILE A 137 -17.38 1.86 -6.96
N ILE A 138 -17.16 2.02 -8.27
CA ILE A 138 -17.81 1.19 -9.30
C ILE A 138 -17.39 -0.28 -9.13
N LEU A 139 -16.10 -0.55 -8.96
CA LEU A 139 -15.59 -1.90 -8.78
C LEU A 139 -16.15 -2.55 -7.51
N THR A 140 -16.25 -1.79 -6.42
CA THR A 140 -16.86 -2.25 -5.16
C THR A 140 -18.33 -2.62 -5.37
N ILE A 141 -19.12 -1.76 -6.02
CA ILE A 141 -20.53 -2.05 -6.30
C ILE A 141 -20.65 -3.30 -7.18
N ILE A 142 -19.82 -3.42 -8.22
CA ILE A 142 -19.87 -4.57 -9.12
C ILE A 142 -19.47 -5.86 -8.41
N LEU A 143 -18.35 -5.89 -7.70
CA LEU A 143 -17.81 -7.12 -7.10
C LEU A 143 -18.48 -7.51 -5.78
N VAL A 144 -18.89 -6.54 -4.96
CA VAL A 144 -19.45 -6.80 -3.62
C VAL A 144 -20.97 -6.92 -3.65
N ILE A 145 -21.64 -6.19 -4.55
CA ILE A 145 -23.11 -6.19 -4.62
C ILE A 145 -23.57 -6.91 -5.88
N LEU A 146 -23.28 -6.37 -7.06
CA LEU A 146 -23.88 -6.82 -8.32
C LEU A 146 -23.46 -8.23 -8.75
N TRP A 147 -22.29 -8.71 -8.34
CA TRP A 147 -21.82 -10.06 -8.67
C TRP A 147 -22.43 -11.13 -7.74
N PRO A 148 -22.28 -11.05 -6.39
CA PRO A 148 -22.80 -12.09 -5.50
C PRO A 148 -24.33 -12.06 -5.38
N LEU A 149 -24.98 -10.90 -5.50
CA LEU A 149 -26.42 -10.77 -5.28
C LEU A 149 -27.26 -11.55 -6.32
N PRO A 150 -27.02 -11.45 -7.64
CA PRO A 150 -27.70 -12.28 -8.63
C PRO A 150 -27.36 -13.77 -8.51
N MET A 151 -26.12 -14.13 -8.16
CA MET A 151 -25.76 -15.54 -7.95
C MET A 151 -26.47 -16.14 -6.73
N TYR A 152 -26.61 -15.35 -5.67
CA TYR A 152 -27.36 -15.76 -4.47
C TYR A 152 -28.85 -15.92 -4.77
N PHE A 153 -29.47 -14.92 -5.41
CA PHE A 153 -30.90 -14.97 -5.74
C PHE A 153 -31.25 -16.05 -6.76
N SER A 154 -30.38 -16.32 -7.73
CA SER A 154 -30.58 -17.39 -8.71
C SER A 154 -30.27 -18.79 -8.18
N ARG A 155 -29.74 -18.94 -6.95
CA ARG A 155 -29.23 -20.20 -6.38
C ARG A 155 -28.34 -20.96 -7.37
N TYR A 156 -27.50 -20.24 -8.09
CA TYR A 156 -26.75 -20.80 -9.21
C TYR A 156 -25.77 -21.87 -8.73
N VAL A 157 -25.92 -23.10 -9.26
CA VAL A 157 -24.97 -24.19 -9.03
C VAL A 157 -24.00 -24.22 -10.20
N PHE A 158 -22.73 -23.95 -9.93
CA PHE A 158 -21.69 -23.96 -10.96
C PHE A 158 -21.56 -25.33 -11.62
N SER A 159 -21.58 -25.35 -12.96
CA SER A 159 -21.27 -26.56 -13.70
C SER A 159 -19.79 -26.92 -13.54
N ARG A 160 -19.47 -28.22 -13.55
CA ARG A 160 -18.08 -28.71 -13.51
C ARG A 160 -17.16 -28.01 -14.53
N PRO A 161 -17.52 -27.89 -15.83
CA PRO A 161 -16.64 -27.22 -16.80
C PRO A 161 -16.48 -25.72 -16.53
N PHE A 162 -17.55 -25.02 -16.11
CA PHE A 162 -17.47 -23.59 -15.80
C PHE A 162 -16.56 -23.32 -14.59
N PHE A 163 -16.69 -24.13 -13.53
CA PHE A 163 -15.85 -24.02 -12.34
C PHE A 163 -14.37 -24.27 -12.68
N THR A 164 -14.06 -25.31 -13.45
CA THR A 164 -12.69 -25.62 -13.86
C THR A 164 -12.09 -24.49 -14.70
N PHE A 165 -12.86 -23.91 -15.62
CA PHE A 165 -12.43 -22.76 -16.42
C PHE A 165 -12.08 -21.55 -15.53
N TRP A 166 -12.94 -21.24 -14.55
CA TRP A 166 -12.71 -20.13 -13.64
C TRP A 166 -11.48 -20.34 -12.74
N VAL A 167 -11.30 -21.55 -12.21
CA VAL A 167 -10.10 -21.91 -11.43
C VAL A 167 -8.83 -21.78 -12.28
N ALA A 168 -8.85 -22.26 -13.53
CA ALA A 168 -7.71 -22.12 -14.43
C ALA A 168 -7.34 -20.66 -14.70
N ILE A 169 -8.33 -19.79 -14.94
CA ILE A 169 -8.11 -18.34 -15.07
C ILE A 169 -7.48 -17.77 -13.81
N SER A 170 -7.99 -18.11 -12.63
CA SER A 170 -7.46 -17.60 -11.36
C SER A 170 -6.00 -18.02 -11.12
N MET A 171 -5.62 -19.23 -11.55
CA MET A 171 -4.23 -19.70 -11.47
C MET A 171 -3.32 -18.93 -12.43
N ILE A 172 -3.74 -18.73 -13.68
CA ILE A 172 -2.98 -17.93 -14.66
C ILE A 172 -2.79 -16.51 -14.14
N TRP A 173 -3.86 -15.90 -13.63
CA TRP A 173 -3.82 -14.55 -13.10
C TRP A 173 -2.87 -14.44 -11.89
N ALA A 174 -2.87 -15.42 -10.99
CA ALA A 174 -1.95 -15.46 -9.85
C ALA A 174 -0.48 -15.58 -10.30
N ILE A 175 -0.18 -16.41 -11.29
CA ILE A 175 1.18 -16.57 -11.84
C ILE A 175 1.64 -15.28 -12.53
N CYS A 176 0.79 -14.70 -13.38
CA CYS A 176 1.10 -13.41 -14.02
C CYS A 176 1.32 -12.30 -12.99
N GLY A 177 0.51 -12.25 -11.94
CA GLY A 177 0.69 -11.32 -10.82
C GLY A 177 2.01 -11.51 -10.09
N ALA A 178 2.39 -12.75 -9.80
CA ALA A 178 3.67 -13.07 -9.15
C ALA A 178 4.88 -12.66 -10.01
N ILE A 179 4.82 -12.92 -11.33
CA ILE A 179 5.85 -12.50 -12.27
C ILE A 179 5.93 -10.96 -12.33
N ALA A 180 4.78 -10.29 -12.42
CA ALA A 180 4.74 -8.84 -12.46
C ALA A 180 5.36 -8.22 -11.19
N VAL A 181 4.96 -8.67 -9.99
CA VAL A 181 5.51 -8.17 -8.72
C VAL A 181 7.00 -8.44 -8.58
N ALA A 182 7.53 -9.53 -9.16
CA ALA A 182 8.96 -9.82 -9.16
C ALA A 182 9.76 -8.93 -10.15
N ILE A 183 9.20 -8.66 -11.33
CA ILE A 183 9.92 -7.97 -12.43
C ILE A 183 9.77 -6.45 -12.35
N PHE A 184 8.57 -5.93 -12.01
CA PHE A 184 8.29 -4.49 -12.02
C PHE A 184 9.30 -3.68 -11.19
N PRO A 185 9.59 -4.05 -9.92
CA PRO A 185 10.56 -3.31 -9.10
C PRO A 185 11.96 -3.30 -9.71
N VAL A 186 12.38 -4.40 -10.37
CA VAL A 186 13.70 -4.51 -11.00
C VAL A 186 13.79 -3.62 -12.25
N VAL A 187 12.72 -3.56 -13.04
CA VAL A 187 12.66 -2.70 -14.23
C VAL A 187 12.66 -1.23 -13.85
N GLU A 188 11.94 -0.85 -12.80
CA GLU A 188 11.89 0.52 -12.29
C GLU A 188 13.22 0.93 -11.66
N ALA A 189 13.84 0.05 -10.86
CA ALA A 189 15.14 0.28 -10.24
C ALA A 189 16.34 0.19 -11.19
N ARG A 190 16.15 -0.16 -12.47
CA ARG A 190 17.25 -0.42 -13.42
C ARG A 190 18.24 0.75 -13.54
N GLN A 191 17.75 1.98 -13.47
CA GLN A 191 18.60 3.17 -13.59
C GLN A 191 19.45 3.38 -12.33
N SER A 192 18.86 3.17 -11.15
CA SER A 192 19.56 3.24 -9.86
C SER A 192 20.62 2.14 -9.75
N ILE A 193 20.27 0.91 -10.13
CA ILE A 193 21.21 -0.23 -10.15
C ILE A 193 22.38 0.05 -11.10
N PHE A 194 22.12 0.59 -12.30
CA PHE A 194 23.18 0.92 -13.25
C PHE A 194 24.10 2.05 -12.77
N ARG A 195 23.56 3.07 -12.08
CA ARG A 195 24.37 4.14 -11.46
C ARG A 195 25.33 3.60 -10.41
N VAL A 196 24.84 2.73 -9.50
CA VAL A 196 25.68 2.11 -8.45
C VAL A 196 26.74 1.21 -9.06
N ILE A 197 26.38 0.35 -10.02
CA ILE A 197 27.34 -0.55 -10.69
C ILE A 197 28.42 0.25 -11.43
N LYS A 198 28.04 1.32 -12.13
CA LYS A 198 29.00 2.19 -12.83
C LYS A 198 29.90 2.94 -11.84
N GLY A 199 29.37 3.42 -10.73
CA GLY A 199 30.14 4.07 -9.66
C GLY A 199 31.17 3.12 -9.06
N VAL A 200 30.75 1.92 -8.65
CA VAL A 200 31.64 0.87 -8.12
C VAL A 200 32.70 0.46 -9.13
N PHE A 201 32.35 0.34 -10.41
CA PHE A 201 33.31 -0.01 -11.46
C PHE A 201 34.37 1.10 -11.67
N LEU A 202 33.95 2.37 -11.64
CA LEU A 202 34.87 3.51 -11.78
C LEU A 202 35.83 3.64 -10.59
N ASP A 203 35.35 3.32 -9.38
CA ASP A 203 36.12 3.33 -8.14
C ASP A 203 37.16 2.19 -8.11
N ILE A 204 36.74 0.96 -8.47
CA ILE A 204 37.63 -0.20 -8.58
C ILE A 204 38.71 0.00 -9.66
N THR A 205 38.40 0.69 -10.76
CA THR A 205 39.34 0.89 -11.87
C THR A 205 40.34 2.04 -11.60
N ARG A 206 40.35 2.62 -10.39
CA ARG A 206 41.25 3.73 -9.98
C ARG A 206 41.26 4.93 -10.94
N ARG A 207 40.21 5.09 -11.75
CA ARG A 207 40.00 6.26 -12.63
C ARG A 207 39.10 7.31 -12.01
N GLY A 208 38.50 7.03 -10.85
CA GLY A 208 37.50 7.88 -10.20
C GLY A 208 38.03 8.52 -8.91
N THR A 209 38.92 9.50 -9.03
CA THR A 209 39.08 10.57 -8.02
C THR A 209 39.83 11.78 -8.60
N GLY A 210 40.56 11.61 -9.71
CA GLY A 210 41.23 12.75 -10.38
C GLY A 210 40.35 13.53 -11.35
N SER A 211 39.67 12.87 -12.30
CA SER A 211 39.04 13.59 -13.41
C SER A 211 37.67 14.20 -13.12
N VAL A 212 36.93 13.74 -12.11
CA VAL A 212 35.63 14.36 -11.77
C VAL A 212 35.84 15.63 -10.97
N ASP A 213 36.74 15.60 -9.98
CA ASP A 213 37.12 16.79 -9.22
C ASP A 213 37.80 17.83 -10.12
N GLU A 214 38.68 17.42 -11.05
CA GLU A 214 39.33 18.33 -12.01
C GLU A 214 38.33 18.96 -13.01
N ILE A 215 37.29 18.23 -13.45
CA ILE A 215 36.24 18.80 -14.32
C ILE A 215 35.30 19.73 -13.52
N VAL A 216 35.06 19.45 -12.25
CA VAL A 216 34.26 20.30 -11.35
C VAL A 216 35.02 21.57 -10.98
N GLU A 217 36.32 21.49 -10.66
CA GLU A 217 37.20 22.64 -10.39
C GLU A 217 37.30 23.56 -11.61
N VAL A 218 37.58 23.02 -12.79
CA VAL A 218 37.69 23.80 -14.04
C VAL A 218 36.37 24.50 -14.40
N LYS A 219 35.22 23.88 -14.09
CA LYS A 219 33.90 24.47 -14.32
C LYS A 219 33.53 25.53 -13.28
N HIS A 220 33.99 25.37 -12.03
CA HIS A 220 33.77 26.36 -10.97
C HIS A 220 34.58 27.63 -11.23
N ASP A 221 35.82 27.50 -11.71
CA ASP A 221 36.71 28.62 -12.02
C ASP A 221 36.26 29.42 -13.25
N THR A 222 35.78 28.75 -14.29
CA THR A 222 35.27 29.44 -15.50
C THR A 222 34.00 30.25 -15.21
N VAL A 223 33.07 29.74 -14.40
CA VAL A 223 31.84 30.46 -14.02
C VAL A 223 32.12 31.64 -13.09
N ASN A 224 33.13 31.53 -12.22
CA ASN A 224 33.50 32.63 -11.32
C ASN A 224 34.20 33.76 -12.09
N ASN A 225 35.07 33.42 -13.05
CA ASN A 225 35.78 34.41 -13.87
C ASN A 225 34.84 35.17 -14.83
N GLU A 226 33.79 34.51 -15.33
CA GLU A 226 32.76 35.16 -16.16
C GLU A 226 31.90 36.18 -15.38
N LYS A 227 31.72 35.99 -14.07
CA LYS A 227 30.97 36.92 -13.20
C LYS A 227 31.80 38.14 -12.80
N VAL A 228 33.11 38.01 -12.64
CA VAL A 228 34.01 39.12 -12.24
C VAL A 228 34.27 40.08 -13.41
N THR A 229 34.20 39.61 -14.66
CA THR A 229 34.48 40.43 -15.85
C THR A 229 33.27 41.27 -16.31
N LYS A 230 32.11 41.15 -15.65
CA LYS A 230 30.84 41.84 -15.99
C LYS A 230 30.44 42.93 -14.97
N VAL A 231 31.39 43.49 -14.23
CA VAL A 231 31.20 44.66 -13.35
C VAL A 231 31.93 45.87 -13.90
#